data_AF-A0A9Q5CEW1-F1
#
_entry.id   AF-A0A9Q5CEW1-F1
#
_cell.length_a   1.000
_cell.length_b   1.000
_cell.length_c   1.000
_cell.angle_alpha   90.00
_cell.angle_beta   90.00
_cell.angle_gamma   90.00
#
_symmetry.space_group_name_H-M   'P 1'
#
loop_
_entity.id
_entity.type
_entity.pdbx_description
1 polymer ?
#
loop_
_entity_poly.entity_id
_entity_poly.type
_entity_poly.pdbx_seq_one_letter_code
_entity_poly.pdbx_strand_id
1 'polypeptide(L)'
;MFQDMTKLFEQSVESFQELAKVQQEMLQRITNQQIEYTQQCIQATMNQANSLQGLKSPEEFIEAQKEYTQRLEAALKAAAEQNMKTVQNAQEEIQKIASQSMGGK
;
A
#
# COMPACT_ATOMS: atom_id res chain seq x y z
N MET A 1 -30.97 32.47 0.56
CA MET A 1 -31.48 31.20 1.14
C MET A 1 -31.48 30.04 0.14
N PHE A 2 -32.29 30.06 -0.95
CA PHE A 2 -32.28 28.94 -1.92
C PHE A 2 -30.95 28.83 -2.70
N GLN A 3 -30.41 29.96 -3.17
CA GLN A 3 -29.08 30.04 -3.80
C GLN A 3 -27.94 29.59 -2.88
N ASP A 4 -28.01 29.93 -1.59
CA ASP A 4 -27.01 29.52 -0.60
C ASP A 4 -27.10 28.02 -0.30
N MET A 5 -28.31 27.44 -0.29
CA MET A 5 -28.52 26.00 -0.19
C MET A 5 -28.03 25.25 -1.42
N THR A 6 -28.24 25.77 -2.63
CA THR A 6 -27.73 25.15 -3.87
C THR A 6 -26.20 25.14 -3.89
N LYS A 7 -25.54 26.22 -3.44
CA LYS A 7 -24.08 26.28 -3.32
C LYS A 7 -23.51 25.30 -2.29
N LEU A 8 -24.13 25.21 -1.11
CA LEU A 8 -23.73 24.23 -0.09
C LEU A 8 -23.91 22.80 -0.59
N PHE A 9 -24.96 22.53 -1.36
CA PHE A 9 -25.19 21.24 -1.98
C PHE A 9 -24.14 20.91 -3.04
N GLU A 10 -23.85 21.84 -3.96
CA GLU A 10 -22.81 21.67 -4.98
C GLU A 10 -21.41 21.43 -4.36
N GLN A 11 -21.03 22.23 -3.36
CA GLN A 11 -19.77 22.07 -2.62
C GLN A 11 -19.69 20.73 -1.87
N SER A 12 -20.81 20.25 -1.32
CA SER A 12 -20.85 18.95 -0.66
C SER A 12 -20.60 17.82 -1.66
N VAL A 13 -21.22 17.88 -2.84
CA VAL A 13 -21.06 16.88 -3.91
C VAL A 13 -19.64 16.86 -4.44
N GLU A 14 -19.03 18.02 -4.65
CA GLU A 14 -17.62 18.14 -5.06
C GLU A 14 -16.68 17.51 -4.02
N SER A 15 -16.89 17.81 -2.75
CA SER A 15 -16.11 17.23 -1.65
C SER A 15 -16.24 15.69 -1.59
N PHE A 16 -17.44 15.16 -1.84
CA PHE A 16 -17.63 13.70 -1.92
C PHE A 16 -16.89 13.07 -3.11
N GLN A 17 -16.84 13.75 -4.26
CA GLN A 17 -16.08 13.26 -5.42
C GLN A 17 -14.58 13.26 -5.14
N GLU A 18 -14.06 14.29 -4.48
CA GLU A 18 -12.65 14.36 -4.07
C GLU A 18 -12.30 13.25 -3.06
N LEU A 19 -13.15 13.00 -2.07
CA LEU A 19 -12.97 11.90 -1.12
C LEU A 19 -12.96 10.53 -1.83
N ALA A 20 -13.90 10.30 -2.74
CA ALA A 20 -13.98 9.06 -3.51
C ALA A 20 -12.71 8.85 -4.36
N LYS A 21 -12.18 9.92 -4.95
CA LYS A 21 -10.93 9.89 -5.71
C LYS A 21 -9.74 9.50 -4.84
N VAL A 22 -9.58 10.10 -3.65
CA VAL A 22 -8.49 9.74 -2.71
C VAL A 22 -8.58 8.27 -2.30
N GLN A 23 -9.77 7.77 -2.01
CA GLN A 23 -9.97 6.36 -1.67
C GLN A 23 -9.60 5.43 -2.83
N GLN A 24 -10.01 5.77 -4.06
CA GLN A 24 -9.67 5.00 -5.25
C GLN A 24 -8.15 4.97 -5.49
N GLU A 25 -7.47 6.12 -5.40
CA GLU A 25 -6.02 6.22 -5.58
C GLU A 25 -5.26 5.43 -4.50
N MET A 26 -5.71 5.50 -3.24
CA MET A 26 -5.17 4.71 -2.15
C MET A 26 -5.27 3.21 -2.44
N LEU A 27 -6.46 2.71 -2.81
CA LEU A 27 -6.68 1.30 -3.10
C LEU A 27 -5.84 0.83 -4.29
N GLN A 28 -5.81 1.60 -5.38
CA GLN A 28 -4.99 1.26 -6.55
C GLN A 28 -3.51 1.16 -6.19
N ARG A 29 -3.02 2.08 -5.35
CA ARG A 29 -1.62 2.09 -4.92
C ARG A 29 -1.29 0.89 -4.04
N ILE A 30 -2.16 0.55 -3.08
CA ILE A 30 -2.02 -0.67 -2.25
C ILE A 30 -2.01 -1.91 -3.14
N THR A 31 -2.93 -2.01 -4.12
CA THR A 31 -2.95 -3.15 -5.05
C THR A 31 -1.64 -3.29 -5.81
N ASN A 32 -1.08 -2.19 -6.33
CA ASN A 32 0.19 -2.21 -7.03
C ASN A 32 1.35 -2.64 -6.10
N GLN A 33 1.38 -2.15 -4.86
CA GLN A 33 2.36 -2.55 -3.84
C GLN A 33 2.26 -4.06 -3.51
N GLN A 34 1.06 -4.61 -3.44
CA GLN A 34 0.84 -6.04 -3.21
C GLN A 34 1.29 -6.91 -4.39
N ILE A 35 1.09 -6.44 -5.63
CA ILE A 35 1.61 -7.10 -6.83
C ILE A 35 3.15 -7.14 -6.78
N GLU A 36 3.79 -6.01 -6.46
CA GLU A 36 5.25 -5.94 -6.36
C GLU A 36 5.79 -6.88 -5.28
N TYR A 37 5.18 -6.89 -4.08
CA TYR A 37 5.52 -7.84 -3.02
C TYR A 37 5.39 -9.29 -3.49
N THR A 38 4.30 -9.62 -4.19
CA THR A 38 4.08 -10.97 -4.73
C THR A 38 5.17 -11.37 -5.71
N GLN A 39 5.60 -10.46 -6.58
CA GLN A 39 6.71 -10.68 -7.51
C GLN A 39 8.02 -10.93 -6.77
N GLN A 40 8.31 -10.19 -5.69
CA GLN A 40 9.51 -10.40 -4.88
C GLN A 40 9.50 -11.79 -4.21
N CYS A 41 8.36 -12.24 -3.70
CA CYS A 41 8.21 -13.60 -3.15
C CYS A 41 8.45 -14.69 -4.19
N ILE A 42 7.92 -14.52 -5.41
CA ILE A 42 8.16 -15.44 -6.53
C ILE A 42 9.66 -15.48 -6.84
N GLN A 43 10.31 -14.32 -6.95
CA GLN A 43 11.74 -14.24 -7.25
C GLN A 43 12.59 -14.90 -6.15
N ALA A 44 12.27 -14.65 -4.88
CA ALA A 44 12.95 -15.29 -3.75
C ALA A 44 12.80 -16.82 -3.81
N THR A 45 11.62 -17.32 -4.16
CA THR A 45 11.34 -18.75 -4.31
C THR A 45 12.12 -19.36 -5.47
N MET A 46 12.18 -18.68 -6.62
CA MET A 46 12.98 -19.14 -7.76
C MET A 46 14.48 -19.17 -7.42
N ASN A 47 14.97 -18.14 -6.72
CA ASN A 47 16.35 -18.10 -6.27
C ASN A 47 16.66 -19.25 -5.29
N GLN A 48 15.73 -19.56 -4.38
CA GLN A 48 15.86 -20.69 -3.48
C GLN A 48 15.87 -22.02 -4.23
N ALA A 49 14.99 -22.21 -5.22
CA ALA A 49 14.99 -23.43 -6.03
C ALA A 49 16.32 -23.64 -6.74
N ASN A 50 16.95 -22.57 -7.24
CA ASN A 50 18.25 -22.62 -7.89
C ASN A 50 19.40 -22.89 -6.89
N SER A 51 19.39 -22.24 -5.71
CA SER A 51 20.44 -22.43 -4.70
C SER A 51 20.48 -23.86 -4.16
N LEU A 52 19.33 -24.52 -4.06
CA LEU A 52 19.21 -25.89 -3.56
C LEU A 52 19.84 -26.96 -4.47
N GLN A 53 19.96 -26.74 -5.78
CA GLN A 53 20.46 -27.76 -6.73
C GLN A 53 21.96 -28.07 -6.60
N GLY A 54 22.72 -27.22 -5.89
CA GLY A 54 24.18 -27.33 -5.80
C GLY A 54 24.73 -27.67 -4.41
N LEU A 55 23.87 -27.83 -3.40
CA LEU A 55 24.28 -27.97 -2.02
C LEU A 55 24.81 -29.38 -1.72
N LYS A 56 25.87 -29.44 -0.91
CA LYS A 56 26.64 -30.66 -0.62
C LYS A 56 26.59 -31.06 0.84
N SER A 57 26.05 -30.21 1.72
CA SER A 57 25.93 -30.53 3.15
C SER A 57 24.64 -29.98 3.78
N PRO A 58 24.23 -30.55 4.93
CA PRO A 58 23.12 -30.02 5.73
C PRO A 58 23.34 -28.57 6.19
N GLU A 59 24.57 -28.16 6.47
CA GLU A 59 24.90 -26.79 6.88
C GLU A 59 24.63 -25.80 5.75
N GLU A 60 25.04 -26.13 4.52
CA GLU A 60 24.77 -25.32 3.32
C GLU A 60 23.26 -25.20 3.07
N PHE A 61 22.48 -26.26 3.31
CA PHE A 61 21.02 -26.23 3.24
C PHE A 61 20.39 -25.30 4.27
N ILE A 62 20.83 -25.39 5.53
CA ILE A 62 20.33 -24.52 6.60
C ILE A 62 20.63 -23.06 6.27
N GLU A 63 21.82 -22.75 5.76
CA GLU A 63 22.19 -21.39 5.42
C GLU A 63 21.35 -20.84 4.24
N ALA A 64 21.14 -21.63 3.20
CA ALA A 64 20.24 -21.27 2.10
C ALA A 64 18.80 -20.98 2.59
N GLN A 65 18.28 -21.81 3.51
CA GLN A 65 16.95 -21.58 4.10
C GLN A 65 16.88 -20.32 4.96
N LYS A 66 17.95 -19.98 5.70
CA LYS A 66 18.01 -18.71 6.44
C LYS A 66 18.01 -17.52 5.51
N GLU A 67 18.82 -17.54 4.46
CA GLU A 67 18.84 -16.44 3.48
C GLU A 67 17.47 -16.24 2.82
N TYR A 68 16.81 -17.32 2.44
CA TYR A 68 15.46 -17.26 1.87
C TYR A 68 14.45 -16.63 2.84
N THR A 69 14.43 -17.10 4.10
CA THR A 69 13.50 -16.56 5.11
C THR A 69 13.79 -15.09 5.45
N GLN A 70 15.07 -14.69 5.53
CA GLN A 70 15.45 -13.29 5.71
C GLN A 70 15.00 -12.40 4.54
N ARG A 71 15.12 -12.87 3.30
CA ARG A 71 14.64 -12.12 2.12
C ARG A 71 13.13 -11.95 2.13
N LEU A 72 12.39 -12.99 2.48
CA LEU A 72 10.94 -12.90 2.63
C LEU A 72 10.54 -11.93 3.75
N GLU A 73 11.22 -11.98 4.88
CA GLU A 73 10.95 -11.07 6.00
C GLU A 73 11.20 -9.61 5.61
N ALA A 74 12.29 -9.34 4.89
CA ALA A 74 12.60 -8.00 4.38
C ALA A 74 11.53 -7.50 3.39
N ALA A 75 11.11 -8.34 2.44
CA ALA A 75 10.06 -8.01 1.48
C ALA A 75 8.72 -7.72 2.19
N LEU A 76 8.36 -8.54 3.18
CA LEU A 76 7.13 -8.38 3.96
C LEU A 76 7.15 -7.07 4.77
N LYS A 77 8.26 -6.76 5.44
CA LYS A 77 8.43 -5.51 6.19
C LYS A 77 8.31 -4.30 5.28
N ALA A 78 9.00 -4.30 4.14
CA ALA A 78 8.94 -3.22 3.17
C ALA A 78 7.51 -3.02 2.63
N ALA A 79 6.81 -4.10 2.29
CA ALA A 79 5.41 -4.03 1.85
C ALA A 79 4.50 -3.46 2.94
N ALA A 80 4.64 -3.91 4.18
CA ALA A 80 3.86 -3.43 5.31
C ALA A 80 4.08 -1.93 5.57
N GLU A 81 5.33 -1.48 5.61
CA GLU A 81 5.69 -0.07 5.77
C GLU A 81 5.09 0.80 4.66
N GLN A 82 5.21 0.35 3.41
CA GLN A 82 4.67 1.06 2.26
C GLN A 82 3.14 1.15 2.28
N ASN A 83 2.44 0.07 2.62
CA ASN A 83 0.98 0.09 2.74
C ASN A 83 0.52 1.02 3.85
N MET A 84 1.16 0.96 5.02
CA MET A 84 0.83 1.83 6.15
C MET A 84 1.01 3.30 5.79
N LYS A 85 2.11 3.63 5.10
CA LYS A 85 2.35 4.98 4.59
C LYS A 85 1.28 5.42 3.58
N THR A 86 0.87 4.54 2.67
CA THR A 86 -0.20 4.83 1.70
C THR A 86 -1.53 5.15 2.42
N VAL A 87 -1.89 4.37 3.44
CA VAL A 87 -3.11 4.60 4.24
C VAL A 87 -3.02 5.89 5.04
N GLN A 88 -1.88 6.16 5.69
CA GLN A 88 -1.66 7.39 6.45
C GLN A 88 -1.79 8.64 5.58
N ASN A 89 -1.16 8.65 4.40
CA ASN A 89 -1.27 9.76 3.47
C ASN A 89 -2.71 9.99 3.01
N ALA A 90 -3.45 8.91 2.73
CA ALA A 90 -4.86 9.02 2.35
C ALA A 90 -5.72 9.56 3.51
N GLN A 91 -5.44 9.16 4.74
CA GLN A 91 -6.11 9.68 5.93
C GLN A 91 -5.87 11.19 6.10
N GLU A 92 -4.63 11.65 5.93
CA GLU A 92 -4.27 13.07 6.01
C GLU A 92 -5.00 13.90 4.95
N GLU A 93 -5.04 13.44 3.70
CA GLU A 93 -5.77 14.13 2.62
C GLU A 93 -7.29 14.14 2.86
N ILE A 94 -7.87 13.02 3.34
CA ILE A 94 -9.29 12.98 3.73
C ILE A 94 -9.59 13.98 4.83
N GLN A 95 -8.74 14.08 5.87
CA GLN A 95 -8.92 15.05 6.95
C GLN A 95 -8.84 16.49 6.45
N LYS A 96 -7.93 16.77 5.51
CA LYS A 96 -7.79 18.08 4.89
C LYS A 96 -9.03 18.46 4.09
N ILE A 97 -9.52 17.57 3.22
CA ILE A 97 -10.75 17.78 2.45
C ILE A 97 -11.92 18.04 3.40
N ALA A 98 -12.13 17.17 4.39
CA ALA A 98 -13.22 17.32 5.36
C ALA A 98 -13.14 18.64 6.15
N SER A 99 -11.93 19.07 6.54
CA SER A 99 -11.73 20.33 7.27
C SER A 99 -11.96 21.55 6.39
N GLN A 100 -11.62 21.49 5.11
CA GLN A 100 -11.89 22.57 4.14
C GLN A 100 -13.39 22.70 3.83
N SER A 101 -14.10 21.58 3.69
CA SER A 101 -15.53 21.56 3.41
C SER A 101 -16.39 21.99 4.63
N MET A 102 -15.92 21.72 5.86
CA MET A 102 -16.63 22.09 7.10
C MET A 102 -16.13 23.39 7.75
N GLY A 103 -14.98 23.91 7.34
CA GLY A 103 -14.34 25.11 7.90
C GLY A 103 -14.80 26.44 7.31
N GLY A 104 -15.70 26.43 6.33
CA GLY A 104 -16.31 27.63 5.74
C GLY A 104 -17.30 28.30 6.70
N LYS A 105 -16.79 29.10 7.63
CA LYS A 105 -17.50 30.23 8.24
C LYS A 105 -17.03 31.54 7.63
#